data_AF-A0A6G3XLC2-F1
#
_entry.id   AF-A0A6G3XLC2-F1
#
_cell.length_a   1.000
_cell.length_b   1.000
_cell.length_c   1.000
_cell.angle_alpha   90.00
_cell.angle_beta   90.00
_cell.angle_gamma   90.00
#
_symmetry.space_group_name_H-M   'P 1'
#
loop_
_entity.id
_entity.type
_entity.pdbx_description
1 polymer ?
#
loop_
_entity_poly.entity_id
_entity_poly.type
_entity_poly.pdbx_seq_one_letter_code
_entity_poly.pdbx_strand_id
1 'polypeptide(L)' 'MRLGINLGYWGAGMDGDNLAVAQEADRLGYDVCWAAEAYGSDAPTVLTWVAAQTES' A
#
# COMPACT_ATOMS: atom_id res chain seq x y z
N MET A 1 10.88 -10.68 14.39
CA MET A 1 11.10 -9.37 13.75
C MET A 1 10.05 -9.23 12.66
N ARG A 2 9.41 -8.06 12.52
CA ARG A 2 8.34 -7.82 11.54
C ARG A 2 8.79 -6.78 10.52
N LEU A 3 8.52 -7.01 9.24
CA LEU A 3 8.88 -6.09 8.15
C LEU A 3 7.64 -5.37 7.65
N GLY A 4 7.80 -4.10 7.28
CA GLY A 4 6.73 -3.28 6.74
C GLY A 4 7.19 -2.48 5.52
N ILE A 5 6.23 -2.12 4.67
CA ILE A 5 6.46 -1.28 3.49
C ILE A 5 5.66 0.02 3.57
N ASN A 6 6.20 1.09 2.99
CA ASN A 6 5.50 2.36 2.84
C ASN A 6 5.28 2.60 1.33
N LEU A 7 4.01 2.68 0.92
CA LEU A 7 3.60 2.88 -0.47
C LEU A 7 3.59 4.38 -0.87
N GLY A 8 3.98 5.27 0.04
CA GLY A 8 4.07 6.70 -0.22
C GLY A 8 2.71 7.35 -0.47
N TYR A 9 2.74 8.44 -1.23
CA TYR A 9 1.58 9.23 -1.60
C TYR A 9 0.94 8.67 -2.87
N TRP A 10 -0.39 8.51 -2.83
CA TRP A 10 -1.18 8.01 -3.96
C TRP A 10 -1.85 9.17 -4.67
N GLY A 11 -1.83 9.15 -6.00
CA GLY A 11 -2.15 10.32 -6.81
C GLY A 11 -0.91 11.11 -7.26
N ALA A 12 -1.16 12.18 -8.03
CA ALA A 12 -0.14 12.96 -8.74
C ALA A 12 0.80 12.15 -9.67
N GLY A 13 0.45 10.90 -10.00
CA GLY A 13 1.20 10.01 -10.88
C GLY A 13 2.39 9.29 -10.21
N MET A 14 2.45 9.27 -8.89
CA MET A 14 3.56 8.68 -8.11
C MET A 14 3.28 7.24 -7.65
N ASP A 15 2.23 6.60 -8.14
CA ASP A 15 1.61 5.41 -7.56
C ASP A 15 1.42 4.21 -8.49
N GLY A 16 1.91 4.29 -9.74
CA GLY A 16 1.68 3.27 -10.77
C GLY A 16 2.12 1.85 -10.39
N ASP A 17 3.16 1.72 -9.57
CA ASP A 17 3.71 0.42 -9.16
C ASP A 17 3.25 -0.02 -7.75
N ASN A 18 2.53 0.82 -7.01
CA ASN A 18 2.29 0.60 -5.59
C ASN A 18 1.48 -0.67 -5.30
N LEU A 19 0.51 -1.02 -6.16
CA LEU A 19 -0.22 -2.27 -6.02
C LEU A 19 0.69 -3.50 -6.19
N ALA A 20 1.54 -3.50 -7.22
CA ALA A 20 2.45 -4.61 -7.48
C ALA A 20 3.45 -4.78 -6.32
N VAL A 21 3.94 -3.67 -5.77
CA VAL A 21 4.79 -3.67 -4.57
C VAL A 21 4.05 -4.24 -3.35
N ALA A 22 2.79 -3.85 -3.13
CA ALA A 22 1.98 -4.38 -2.04
C ALA A 22 1.75 -5.89 -2.15
N GLN A 23 1.39 -6.38 -3.34
CA GLN A 23 1.18 -7.81 -3.60
C GLN A 23 2.46 -8.63 -3.44
N GLU A 24 3.59 -8.10 -3.90
CA GLU A 24 4.87 -8.78 -3.72
C GLU A 24 5.32 -8.80 -2.26
N ALA A 25 5.10 -7.71 -1.52
CA ALA A 25 5.38 -7.68 -0.08
C ALA A 25 4.51 -8.68 0.70
N ASP A 26 3.22 -8.79 0.35
CA ASP A 26 2.30 -9.79 0.89
C ASP A 26 2.84 -11.22 0.64
N ARG A 27 3.21 -11.52 -0.62
CA ARG A 27 3.81 -12.81 -1.01
C ARG A 27 5.12 -13.12 -0.27
N LEU A 28 5.92 -12.10 0.06
CA LEU A 28 7.18 -12.23 0.78
C LEU A 28 7.00 -12.30 2.31
N GLY A 29 5.77 -12.16 2.81
CA GLY A 29 5.45 -12.26 4.24
C GLY A 29 5.75 -11.00 5.04
N TYR A 30 5.61 -9.82 4.43
CA TYR A 30 5.62 -8.56 5.17
C TYR A 30 4.35 -8.43 6.01
N ASP A 31 4.48 -7.87 7.22
CA ASP A 31 3.39 -7.84 8.20
C ASP A 31 2.47 -6.62 8.08
N VAL A 32 2.92 -5.55 7.40
CA VAL A 32 2.19 -4.27 7.35
C VAL A 32 2.54 -3.44 6.11
N CYS A 33 1.54 -2.77 5.54
CA CYS A 33 1.73 -1.69 4.57
C CYS A 33 1.14 -0.36 5.07
N TRP A 34 1.74 0.75 4.64
CA TRP A 34 1.31 2.12 4.97
C TRP A 34 1.07 2.92 3.69
N ALA A 35 0.07 3.79 3.69
CA ALA A 35 -0.18 4.79 2.65
C ALA A 35 -0.25 6.18 3.28
N ALA A 36 0.21 7.21 2.56
CA ALA A 36 0.21 8.57 3.06
C ALA A 36 -1.16 9.24 2.93
N GLU A 37 -1.61 9.87 4.02
CA GLU A 37 -2.74 10.79 4.05
C GLU A 37 -2.25 12.21 3.73
N ALA A 38 -2.79 12.82 2.68
CA ALA A 38 -2.48 14.18 2.28
C ALA A 38 -3.57 14.73 1.34
N TYR A 39 -3.58 16.05 1.10
CA TYR A 39 -4.59 16.67 0.23
C TYR A 39 -4.69 15.95 -1.12
N GLY A 40 -5.87 15.41 -1.43
CA GLY A 40 -6.13 14.63 -2.65
C GLY A 40 -5.86 13.12 -2.57
N SER A 41 -5.34 12.60 -1.45
CA SER A 41 -5.13 11.17 -1.17
C SER A 41 -5.85 10.79 0.12
N ASP A 42 -6.81 9.88 0.03
CA ASP A 42 -7.56 9.35 1.17
C ASP A 42 -7.00 7.97 1.58
N ALA A 43 -6.21 7.93 2.64
CA ALA A 43 -5.53 6.72 3.10
C ALA A 43 -6.49 5.57 3.44
N PRO A 44 -7.66 5.78 4.10
CA PRO A 44 -8.63 4.72 4.32
C PRO A 44 -9.13 4.06 3.04
N THR A 45 -9.48 4.84 2.01
CA THR A 45 -9.91 4.29 0.71
C THR A 45 -8.79 3.52 0.03
N VAL A 46 -7.57 4.08 -0.01
CA VAL A 46 -6.39 3.42 -0.61
C VAL A 46 -6.09 2.10 0.09
N LEU A 47 -5.98 2.11 1.42
CA LEU A 47 -5.66 0.90 2.18
C LEU A 47 -6.76 -0.15 2.09
N THR A 48 -8.04 0.26 2.05
CA THR A 48 -9.16 -0.67 1.83
C THR A 48 -9.09 -1.32 0.44
N TRP A 49 -8.76 -0.53 -0.58
CA TRP A 49 -8.59 -1.05 -1.94
C TRP A 49 -7.40 -2.00 -2.05
N VAL A 50 -6.25 -1.67 -1.46
CA VAL A 50 -5.07 -2.56 -1.40
C VAL A 50 -5.41 -3.84 -0.64
N ALA A 51 -6.06 -3.74 0.53
CA ALA A 51 -6.44 -4.89 1.35
C ALA A 51 -7.38 -5.86 0.62
N ALA A 52 -8.23 -5.36 -0.30
CA ALA A 52 -9.10 -6.20 -1.12
C ALA A 52 -8.35 -7.02 -2.20
N GLN A 53 -7.04 -6.80 -2.36
CA GLN A 53 -6.19 -7.40 -3.39
C GLN A 53 -5.00 -8.19 -2.82
N THR A 54 -4.95 -8.35 -1.51
CA THR A 54 -3.95 -9.09 -0.73
C THR A 54 -4.66 -10.09 0.18
N GLU A 55 -3.98 -11.12 0.66
CA GLU A 55 -4.63 -12.26 1.34
C GLU A 55 -4.26 -12.44 2.83
N SER A 56 -3.04 -12.06 3.23
CA SER A 56 -2.42 -12.54 4.48
C SER A 56 -3.02 -12.03 5.78
#